data_AF-A0AAD8EST1-F1
#
_entry.id   AF-A0AAD8EST1-F1
#
_cell.length_a   1.000
_cell.length_b   1.000
_cell.length_c   1.000
_cell.angle_alpha   90.00
_cell.angle_beta   90.00
_cell.angle_gamma   90.00
#
_symmetry.space_group_name_H-M   'P 1'
#
loop_
_entity.id
_entity.type
_entity.pdbx_description
1 polymer ?
#
loop_
_entity_poly.entity_id
_entity_poly.type
_entity_poly.pdbx_seq_one_letter_code
_entity_poly.pdbx_strand_id
1 'polypeptide(L)'
;MSHNENDVDVGAWNKMHKNISQAGFREGIAAGKNSTYQNGFDIGYHEGYKNGLSLGYIKGAISILEEEIKNPTSKTLDPVLEKSSRGLCQLCEKPEQQVDSIWKLAEKQKQCINESVDEIRQKSVSLQGLILENGNKP
;
A
#
# COMPACT_ATOMS: atom_id res chain seq x y z
N MET A 1 12.87 -56.23 -44.25
CA MET A 1 13.09 -55.94 -42.82
C MET A 1 12.19 -54.79 -42.45
N SER A 2 11.08 -55.07 -41.76
CA SER A 2 10.17 -54.03 -41.28
C SER A 2 10.82 -53.32 -40.10
N HIS A 3 11.29 -52.09 -40.29
CA HIS A 3 11.64 -51.23 -39.17
C HIS A 3 10.35 -50.93 -38.40
N ASN A 4 10.29 -51.40 -37.16
CA ASN A 4 9.15 -51.18 -36.29
C ASN A 4 9.24 -49.71 -35.82
N GLU A 5 8.40 -48.84 -36.36
CA GLU A 5 8.36 -47.38 -36.10
C GLU A 5 8.02 -47.00 -34.64
N ASN A 6 7.87 -47.98 -33.74
CA ASN A 6 7.37 -47.79 -32.38
C ASN A 6 8.36 -48.18 -31.27
N ASP A 7 9.65 -48.35 -31.58
CA ASP A 7 10.65 -48.64 -30.54
C ASP A 7 11.08 -47.35 -29.83
N VAL A 8 10.32 -46.98 -28.80
CA VAL A 8 10.65 -45.84 -27.93
C VAL A 8 11.90 -46.20 -27.15
N ASP A 9 13.00 -45.48 -27.41
CA ASP A 9 14.20 -45.55 -26.58
C ASP A 9 13.86 -45.15 -25.15
N VAL A 10 13.74 -46.15 -24.28
CA VAL A 10 13.40 -46.02 -22.86
C VAL A 10 14.40 -45.11 -22.13
N GLY A 11 15.67 -45.10 -22.54
CA GLY A 11 16.70 -44.21 -22.00
C GLY A 11 16.46 -42.76 -22.38
N ALA A 12 16.16 -42.51 -23.66
CA ALA A 12 15.78 -41.18 -24.14
C ALA A 12 14.49 -40.67 -23.47
N TRP A 13 13.48 -41.53 -23.33
CA TRP A 13 12.24 -41.24 -22.62
C TRP A 13 12.49 -40.86 -21.15
N ASN A 14 13.27 -41.66 -20.43
CA ASN A 14 13.57 -41.40 -19.02
C ASN A 14 14.35 -40.09 -18.81
N LYS A 15 15.31 -39.79 -19.70
CA LYS A 15 16.05 -38.52 -19.67
C LYS A 15 15.13 -37.34 -19.93
N MET A 16 14.28 -37.43 -20.94
CA MET A 16 13.28 -36.40 -21.24
C MET A 16 12.32 -36.19 -20.06
N HIS A 17 11.76 -37.26 -19.51
CA HIS A 17 10.84 -37.19 -18.38
C HIS A 17 11.49 -36.53 -17.16
N LYS A 18 12.73 -36.89 -16.83
CA LYS A 18 13.48 -36.27 -15.73
C LYS A 18 13.68 -34.77 -15.96
N ASN A 19 14.07 -34.37 -17.16
CA ASN A 19 14.29 -32.96 -17.50
C ASN A 19 13.00 -32.15 -17.41
N ILE A 20 11.91 -32.65 -17.98
CA ILE A 20 10.59 -31.99 -17.93
C ILE A 20 10.11 -31.87 -16.48
N SER A 21 10.27 -32.92 -15.68
CA SER A 21 9.86 -32.92 -14.26
C SER A 21 10.64 -31.91 -13.44
N GLN A 22 11.96 -31.83 -13.64
CA GLN A 22 12.81 -30.86 -12.95
C GLN A 22 12.51 -29.42 -13.39
N ALA A 23 12.29 -29.19 -14.68
CA ALA A 23 11.89 -27.89 -15.20
C ALA A 23 10.55 -27.45 -14.62
N GLY A 24 9.52 -28.31 -14.71
CA GLY A 24 8.20 -28.04 -14.16
C GLY A 24 8.21 -27.78 -12.65
N PHE A 25 9.04 -28.50 -11.89
CA PHE A 25 9.20 -28.23 -10.46
C PHE A 25 9.79 -26.84 -10.19
N ARG A 26 10.86 -26.45 -10.91
CA ARG A 26 11.48 -25.12 -10.77
C ARG A 26 10.52 -24.00 -11.15
N GLU A 27 9.81 -24.18 -12.26
CA GLU A 27 8.78 -23.24 -12.72
C GLU A 27 7.64 -23.12 -11.71
N GLY A 28 7.15 -24.23 -11.16
CA GLY A 28 6.12 -24.22 -10.12
C GLY A 28 6.55 -23.45 -8.86
N ILE A 29 7.79 -23.63 -8.41
CA ILE A 29 8.35 -22.86 -7.28
C ILE A 29 8.43 -21.36 -7.62
N ALA A 30 8.91 -21.02 -8.82
CA ALA A 30 9.01 -19.63 -9.25
C ALA A 30 7.62 -18.97 -9.37
N ALA A 31 6.66 -19.66 -9.97
CA ALA A 31 5.28 -19.20 -10.12
C ALA A 31 4.59 -19.00 -8.76
N GLY A 32 4.75 -19.95 -7.83
CA GLY A 32 4.20 -19.83 -6.47
C GLY A 32 4.77 -18.65 -5.69
N LYS A 33 6.10 -18.44 -5.76
CA LYS A 33 6.75 -17.26 -5.19
C LYS A 33 6.20 -15.98 -5.80
N ASN A 34 6.18 -15.89 -7.13
CA ASN A 34 5.68 -14.71 -7.83
C ASN A 34 4.22 -14.42 -7.47
N SER A 35 3.34 -15.42 -7.46
CA SER A 35 1.94 -15.26 -7.04
C SER A 35 1.80 -14.70 -5.63
N THR A 36 2.66 -15.13 -4.70
CA THR A 36 2.64 -14.63 -3.32
C THR A 36 3.11 -13.18 -3.25
N TYR A 37 4.18 -12.82 -3.97
CA TYR A 37 4.66 -11.44 -4.08
C TYR A 37 3.62 -10.51 -4.70
N GLN A 38 2.98 -10.92 -5.80
CA GLN A 38 1.98 -10.12 -6.48
C GLN A 38 0.76 -9.88 -5.60
N ASN A 39 0.27 -10.91 -4.90
CA ASN A 39 -0.84 -10.73 -3.96
C ASN A 39 -0.51 -9.71 -2.86
N GLY A 40 0.72 -9.72 -2.33
CA GLY A 40 1.17 -8.72 -1.37
C GLY A 40 1.29 -7.32 -1.97
N PHE A 41 1.79 -7.21 -3.19
CA PHE A 41 1.88 -5.96 -3.94
C PHE A 41 0.50 -5.36 -4.19
N ASP A 42 -0.46 -6.14 -4.68
CA ASP A 42 -1.81 -5.68 -5.01
C ASP A 42 -2.53 -5.12 -3.78
N ILE A 43 -2.45 -5.82 -2.64
CA ILE A 43 -3.01 -5.35 -1.37
C ILE A 43 -2.35 -4.03 -0.95
N GLY A 44 -1.01 -3.98 -0.94
CA GLY A 44 -0.27 -2.79 -0.53
C GLY A 44 -0.50 -1.60 -1.45
N TYR A 45 -0.61 -1.84 -2.76
CA TYR A 45 -0.91 -0.82 -3.76
C TYR A 45 -2.31 -0.24 -3.58
N HIS A 46 -3.32 -1.10 -3.42
CA HIS A 46 -4.71 -0.66 -3.23
C HIS A 46 -4.84 0.23 -1.99
N GLU A 47 -4.35 -0.23 -0.84
CA GLU A 47 -4.39 0.51 0.41
C GLU A 47 -3.56 1.80 0.33
N GLY A 48 -2.32 1.71 -0.18
CA GLY A 48 -1.43 2.86 -0.33
C GLY A 48 -2.01 3.95 -1.22
N TYR A 49 -2.60 3.58 -2.35
CA TYR A 49 -3.24 4.53 -3.27
C TYR A 49 -4.44 5.22 -2.62
N LYS A 50 -5.37 4.44 -2.06
CA LYS A 50 -6.58 4.95 -1.41
C LYS A 50 -6.23 5.93 -0.28
N ASN A 51 -5.26 5.56 0.54
CA ASN A 51 -4.83 6.33 1.71
C ASN A 51 -4.08 7.59 1.30
N GLY A 52 -3.13 7.48 0.37
CA GLY A 52 -2.37 8.61 -0.14
C GLY A 52 -3.26 9.64 -0.85
N LEU A 53 -4.23 9.18 -1.64
CA LEU A 53 -5.20 10.07 -2.29
C LEU A 53 -6.05 10.83 -1.26
N SER A 54 -6.57 10.13 -0.25
CA SER A 54 -7.41 10.73 0.80
C SER A 54 -6.65 11.81 1.58
N LEU A 55 -5.42 11.50 2.01
CA LEU A 55 -4.56 12.46 2.71
C LEU A 55 -4.14 13.63 1.82
N GLY A 56 -3.91 13.38 0.52
CA GLY A 56 -3.60 14.43 -0.45
C GLY A 56 -4.73 15.44 -0.61
N TYR A 57 -5.98 14.97 -0.69
CA TYR A 57 -7.16 15.85 -0.72
C TYR A 57 -7.27 16.70 0.55
N ILE A 58 -7.10 16.08 1.73
CA ILE A 58 -7.16 16.79 3.01
C ILE A 58 -6.06 17.84 3.10
N LYS A 59 -4.83 17.48 2.72
CA LYS A 59 -3.70 18.42 2.67
C LYS A 59 -4.02 19.62 1.80
N GLY A 60 -4.49 19.41 0.57
CA GLY A 60 -4.84 20.49 -0.36
C GLY A 60 -5.94 21.40 0.19
N ALA A 61 -6.98 20.83 0.79
CA ALA A 61 -8.06 21.60 1.39
C ALA A 61 -7.59 22.47 2.56
N ILE A 62 -6.75 21.92 3.45
CA ILE A 62 -6.19 22.67 4.60
C ILE A 62 -5.26 23.78 4.12
N SER A 63 -4.41 23.52 3.10
CA SER A 63 -3.51 24.55 2.57
C SER A 63 -4.24 25.78 2.05
N ILE A 64 -5.41 25.62 1.42
CA ILE A 64 -6.23 26.77 0.98
C ILE A 64 -6.78 27.54 2.20
N LEU A 65 -7.31 26.84 3.19
CA LEU A 65 -7.85 27.47 4.40
C LEU A 65 -6.76 28.22 5.18
N GLU A 66 -5.55 27.68 5.28
CA GLU A 66 -4.43 28.34 5.95
C GLU A 66 -4.02 29.65 5.25
N GLU A 67 -4.08 29.70 3.91
CA GLU A 67 -3.81 30.92 3.15
C GLU A 67 -4.86 32.01 3.40
N GLU A 68 -6.13 31.64 3.50
CA GLU A 68 -7.23 32.59 3.76
C GLU A 68 -7.14 33.24 5.15
N ILE A 69 -6.70 32.49 6.15
CA ILE A 69 -6.70 32.95 7.56
C ILE A 69 -5.51 33.90 7.85
N LYS A 70 -4.53 34.05 6.93
CA LYS A 70 -3.34 34.93 7.06
C LYS A 70 -2.66 34.88 8.44
N ASN A 71 -2.74 33.75 9.15
CA ASN A 71 -2.20 33.66 10.51
C ASN A 71 -0.82 32.99 10.44
N PRO A 72 0.29 33.74 10.67
CA PRO A 72 1.64 33.20 10.52
C PRO A 72 1.99 32.08 11.52
N THR A 73 1.16 31.85 12.54
CA THR A 73 1.27 30.76 13.51
C THR A 73 0.63 29.43 13.05
N SER A 74 -0.10 29.40 11.92
CA SER A 74 -0.90 28.23 11.51
C SER A 74 -0.20 27.25 10.57
N LYS A 75 1.01 27.54 10.06
CA LYS A 75 1.71 26.70 9.05
C LYS A 75 2.14 25.30 9.52
N THR A 76 1.67 24.85 10.68
CA THR A 76 1.98 23.51 11.18
C THR A 76 0.96 22.54 10.59
N LEU A 77 1.09 22.26 9.28
CA LEU A 77 0.43 21.10 8.70
C LEU A 77 0.77 19.89 9.57
N ASP A 78 -0.25 19.12 9.94
CA ASP A 78 -0.07 17.96 10.79
C ASP A 78 1.08 17.08 10.25
N PRO A 79 2.04 16.61 11.08
CA PRO A 79 3.13 15.76 10.62
C PRO A 79 2.70 14.58 9.75
N VAL A 80 1.46 14.10 9.91
CA VAL A 80 0.81 13.11 9.05
C VAL A 80 0.70 13.58 7.59
N LEU A 81 0.33 14.83 7.35
CA LEU A 81 0.09 15.40 6.02
C LEU A 81 1.38 15.73 5.26
N GLU A 82 2.48 15.96 5.98
CA GLU A 82 3.81 16.16 5.37
C GLU A 82 4.22 14.97 4.51
N LYS A 83 3.93 13.75 4.96
CA LYS A 83 4.24 12.50 4.26
C LYS A 83 2.99 11.82 3.69
N SER A 84 1.97 12.59 3.33
CA SER A 84 0.72 12.09 2.72
C SER A 84 0.95 11.18 1.51
N SER A 85 2.01 11.41 0.72
CA SER A 85 2.39 10.54 -0.42
C SER A 85 2.75 9.11 -0.04
N ARG A 86 3.05 8.84 1.24
CA ARG A 86 3.32 7.50 1.75
C ARG A 86 2.06 6.79 2.26
N GLY A 87 0.89 7.45 2.24
CA GLY A 87 -0.39 6.85 2.65
C GLY A 87 -0.38 6.24 4.05
N LEU A 88 0.37 6.85 5.00
CA LEU A 88 0.60 6.32 6.35
C LEU A 88 1.08 4.85 6.39
N CYS A 89 1.90 4.47 5.40
CA CYS A 89 2.46 3.14 5.29
C CYS A 89 3.26 2.76 6.53
N GLN A 90 2.78 1.73 7.23
CA GLN A 90 3.37 1.24 8.47
C GLN A 90 4.76 0.61 8.24
N LEU A 91 5.01 0.08 7.04
CA LEU A 91 6.33 -0.42 6.64
C LEU A 91 7.34 0.71 6.39
N CYS A 92 6.88 1.84 5.86
CA CYS A 92 7.77 2.97 5.62
C CYS A 92 8.22 3.65 6.92
N GLU A 93 7.44 3.50 7.98
CA GLU A 93 7.77 4.01 9.31
C GLU A 93 8.72 3.06 10.05
N LYS A 94 8.50 1.74 9.94
CA LYS A 94 9.30 0.71 10.60
C LYS A 94 9.68 -0.39 9.61
N PRO A 95 10.69 -0.16 8.75
CA PRO A 95 11.04 -1.09 7.67
C PRO A 95 11.59 -2.44 8.18
N GLU A 96 12.14 -2.46 9.40
CA GLU A 96 12.68 -3.66 10.05
C GLU A 96 11.61 -4.48 10.79
N GLN A 97 10.37 -4.02 10.83
CA GLN A 97 9.32 -4.69 11.58
C GLN A 97 8.99 -6.05 10.95
N GLN A 98 9.07 -7.11 11.75
CA GLN A 98 8.57 -8.42 11.35
C GLN A 98 7.07 -8.33 11.11
N VAL A 99 6.65 -8.65 9.88
CA VAL A 99 5.25 -8.69 9.48
C VAL A 99 4.74 -10.11 9.65
N ASP A 100 3.89 -10.32 10.66
CA ASP A 100 3.21 -11.62 10.88
C ASP A 100 2.40 -12.06 9.65
N SER A 101 1.64 -11.12 9.08
CA SER A 101 0.72 -11.35 7.98
C SER A 101 0.41 -10.03 7.29
N ILE A 102 0.33 -10.07 5.96
CA ILE A 102 -0.04 -8.93 5.11
C ILE A 102 -1.41 -8.37 5.52
N TRP A 103 -2.36 -9.24 5.89
CA TRP A 103 -3.69 -8.82 6.32
C TRP A 103 -3.68 -8.05 7.63
N LYS A 104 -2.89 -8.50 8.61
CA LYS A 104 -2.74 -7.77 9.89
C LYS A 104 -2.11 -6.40 9.67
N LEU A 105 -1.12 -6.33 8.77
CA LEU A 105 -0.49 -5.06 8.41
C LEU A 105 -1.48 -4.11 7.74
N ALA A 106 -2.26 -4.60 6.78
CA ALA A 106 -3.29 -3.81 6.10
C ALA A 106 -4.35 -3.28 7.08
N GLU A 107 -4.86 -4.13 7.99
CA GLU A 107 -5.84 -3.68 8.98
C GLU A 107 -5.26 -2.66 9.95
N LYS A 108 -4.01 -2.85 10.39
CA LYS A 108 -3.31 -1.85 11.21
C LYS A 108 -3.16 -0.53 10.47
N GLN A 109 -2.77 -0.55 9.21
CA GLN A 109 -2.63 0.66 8.41
C GLN A 109 -3.97 1.39 8.24
N LYS A 110 -5.05 0.63 8.00
CA LYS A 110 -6.42 1.14 7.93
C LYS A 110 -6.88 1.76 9.26
N GLN A 111 -6.54 1.16 10.39
CA GLN A 111 -6.83 1.73 11.70
C GLN A 111 -6.09 3.06 11.89
N CYS A 112 -4.77 3.09 11.66
CA CYS A 112 -3.96 4.29 11.85
C CYS A 112 -4.41 5.45 10.96
N ILE A 113 -4.85 5.19 9.72
CA ILE A 113 -5.38 6.26 8.88
C ILE A 113 -6.71 6.79 9.36
N ASN A 114 -7.63 5.93 9.81
CA ASN A 114 -8.92 6.39 10.34
C ASN A 114 -8.71 7.29 11.55
N GLU A 115 -7.86 6.86 12.50
CA GLU A 115 -7.48 7.66 13.67
C GLU A 115 -6.90 9.01 13.26
N SER A 116 -5.93 9.02 12.33
CA SER A 116 -5.31 10.27 11.86
C SER A 116 -6.29 11.19 11.14
N VAL A 117 -7.18 10.65 10.30
CA VAL A 117 -8.20 11.43 9.59
C VAL A 117 -9.22 12.00 10.57
N ASP A 118 -9.63 11.25 11.58
CA ASP A 118 -10.55 11.73 12.60
C ASP A 118 -9.92 12.85 13.44
N GLU A 119 -8.65 12.70 13.83
CA GLU A 119 -7.90 13.77 14.51
C GLU A 119 -7.83 15.05 13.67
N ILE A 120 -7.54 14.93 12.38
CA ILE A 120 -7.49 16.08 11.47
C ILE A 120 -8.88 16.72 11.36
N ARG A 121 -9.94 15.91 11.20
CA ARG A 121 -11.32 16.43 11.14
C ARG A 121 -11.69 17.21 12.39
N GLN A 122 -11.38 16.71 13.58
CA GLN A 122 -11.65 17.41 14.83
C GLN A 122 -10.92 18.76 14.89
N LYS A 123 -9.63 18.79 14.52
CA LYS A 123 -8.86 20.05 14.44
C LYS A 123 -9.46 21.03 13.43
N SER A 124 -9.90 20.54 12.26
CA SER A 124 -10.56 21.37 11.23
C SER A 124 -11.88 21.99 11.70
N VAL A 125 -12.71 21.25 12.45
CA VAL A 125 -13.96 21.78 13.03
C VAL A 125 -13.67 22.90 14.04
N SER A 126 -12.66 22.72 14.90
CA SER A 126 -12.23 23.78 15.82
C SER A 126 -11.75 25.04 15.09
N LEU A 127 -11.03 24.90 13.99
CA LEU A 127 -10.58 26.03 13.15
C LEU A 127 -11.77 26.74 12.49
N GLN A 128 -12.74 26.02 11.94
CA GLN A 128 -13.94 26.63 11.36
C GLN A 128 -14.76 27.42 12.39
N GLY A 129 -14.88 26.92 13.63
CA GLY A 129 -15.52 27.65 14.73
C GLY A 129 -14.84 29.00 15.01
N LEU A 130 -13.51 29.02 15.06
CA LEU A 130 -12.74 30.24 15.27
C LEU A 130 -12.89 31.25 14.11
N ILE A 131 -13.02 30.79 12.86
CA ILE A 131 -13.25 31.68 11.71
C ILE A 131 -14.62 32.35 11.81
N LEU A 132 -15.66 31.60 12.17
CA LEU A 132 -17.02 32.13 12.31
C LEU A 132 -17.14 33.11 13.48
N GLU A 133 -16.44 32.87 14.59
CA GLU A 133 -16.42 33.79 15.73
C GLU A 133 -15.66 35.09 15.43
N ASN A 134 -14.55 35.03 14.69
CA ASN A 134 -13.78 36.22 14.32
C ASN A 134 -14.40 37.03 13.18
N GLY A 135 -15.20 36.41 12.31
CA GLY A 135 -15.95 37.07 11.24
C GLY A 135 -17.19 37.85 11.72
N ASN A 136 -17.57 37.73 12.99
CA ASN A 136 -18.78 38.35 13.57
C ASN A 136 -18.48 39.47 14.57
N LYS A 137 -17.23 39.97 14.60
CA LYS A 137 -16.89 41.19 15.34
C LYS A 137 -17.22 42.42 14.47
N PRO A 138 -18.12 43.31 14.92
CA PRO A 138 -18.41 44.57 14.22
C PRO A 138 -17.22 45.53 14.20
#